data_AF-A0A1H7ZVB7-F1
#
_entry.id   AF-A0A1H7ZVB7-F1
#
_cell.length_a   1.000
_cell.length_b   1.000
_cell.length_c   1.000
_cell.angle_alpha   90.00
_cell.angle_beta   90.00
_cell.angle_gamma   90.00
#
_symmetry.space_group_name_H-M   'P 1'
#
loop_
_entity.id
_entity.type
_entity.pdbx_description
1 polymer ?
#
loop_
_entity_poly.entity_id
_entity_poly.type
_entity_poly.pdbx_seq_one_letter_code
_entity_poly.pdbx_strand_id
1 'polypeptide(L)'
;MKNKMHLPARVPNEGARLLAQWIARECHGALGVANLKLCVGMPTLQRLLDGEITPGASLVGPIAERTHGRVARLDWQRAPRGGWFDAPAAAQPQRRAA
;
A
#
# COMPACT_ATOMS: atom_id res chain seq x y z
N MET A 1 -10.78 -4.39 20.32
CA MET A 1 -11.21 -4.88 18.99
C MET A 1 -9.96 -5.12 18.13
N LYS A 2 -10.00 -6.08 17.20
CA LYS A 2 -8.83 -6.47 16.39
C LYS A 2 -8.43 -5.32 15.43
N ASN A 3 -7.49 -4.47 15.83
CA ASN A 3 -6.96 -3.36 15.02
C ASN A 3 -5.97 -3.82 13.92
N LYS A 4 -5.99 -5.10 13.54
CA LYS A 4 -5.08 -5.64 12.51
C LYS A 4 -5.69 -5.45 11.13
N MET A 5 -4.85 -5.19 10.13
CA MET A 5 -5.30 -5.17 8.75
C MET A 5 -5.74 -6.56 8.31
N HIS A 6 -6.83 -6.61 7.55
CA HIS A 6 -7.29 -7.80 6.86
C HIS A 6 -6.94 -7.68 5.39
N LEU A 7 -6.42 -8.75 4.80
CA LEU A 7 -6.01 -8.76 3.39
C LEU A 7 -6.79 -9.84 2.65
N PRO A 8 -7.45 -9.52 1.53
CA PRO A 8 -8.10 -10.52 0.69
C PRO A 8 -7.06 -11.45 0.05
N ALA A 9 -7.51 -12.61 -0.42
CA ALA A 9 -6.63 -13.62 -1.02
C ALA A 9 -5.88 -13.11 -2.27
N ARG A 10 -6.49 -12.17 -3.02
CA ARG A 10 -5.90 -11.54 -4.20
C ARG A 10 -5.60 -10.06 -3.92
N VAL A 11 -4.46 -9.60 -4.42
CA VAL A 11 -4.10 -8.17 -4.37
C VAL A 11 -4.93 -7.41 -5.41
N PRO A 12 -5.66 -6.35 -5.04
CA PRO A 12 -6.56 -5.67 -5.96
C PRO A 12 -5.83 -4.70 -6.92
N ASN A 13 -4.79 -4.01 -6.46
CA ASN A 13 -3.94 -3.11 -7.27
C ASN A 13 -2.59 -2.88 -6.58
N GLU A 14 -1.65 -2.26 -7.29
CA GLU A 14 -0.30 -1.99 -6.75
C GLU A 14 -0.31 -1.01 -5.58
N GLY A 15 -1.20 -0.01 -5.59
CA GLY A 15 -1.35 0.94 -4.49
C GLY A 15 -1.74 0.27 -3.17
N ALA A 16 -2.71 -0.65 -3.21
CA ALA A 16 -3.10 -1.47 -2.07
C ALA A 16 -1.93 -2.33 -1.58
N ARG A 17 -1.19 -2.97 -2.50
CA ARG A 17 -0.01 -3.79 -2.18
C ARG A 17 1.03 -2.99 -1.41
N LEU A 18 1.42 -1.84 -1.95
CA LEU A 18 2.43 -0.95 -1.36
C LEU A 18 1.96 -0.38 -0.02
N LEU A 19 0.67 -0.05 0.10
CA LEU A 19 0.08 0.38 1.36
C LEU A 19 0.15 -0.73 2.42
N ALA A 20 -0.23 -1.97 2.08
CA ALA A 20 -0.13 -3.10 3.00
C ALA A 20 1.30 -3.35 3.47
N GLN A 21 2.29 -3.26 2.57
CA GLN A 21 3.71 -3.40 2.89
C GLN A 21 4.19 -2.28 3.83
N TRP A 22 3.79 -1.04 3.55
CA TRP A 22 4.11 0.08 4.40
C TRP A 22 3.48 -0.08 5.80
N ILE A 23 2.21 -0.50 5.89
CA ILE A 23 1.55 -0.76 7.19
C ILE A 23 2.21 -1.93 7.93
N ALA A 24 2.58 -3.01 7.23
CA ALA A 24 3.29 -4.13 7.84
C ALA A 24 4.63 -3.70 8.44
N ARG A 25 5.40 -2.88 7.72
CA ARG A 25 6.73 -2.43 8.12
C ARG A 25 6.70 -1.35 9.18
N GLU A 26 5.92 -0.29 8.95
CA GLU A 26 5.96 0.94 9.75
C GLU A 26 4.92 0.96 10.89
N CYS A 27 3.93 0.08 10.83
CA CYS A 27 2.82 0.00 11.78
C CYS A 27 2.62 -1.42 12.35
N HIS A 28 3.49 -2.38 12.03
CA HIS A 28 3.39 -3.78 12.45
C HIS A 28 2.03 -4.44 12.12
N GLY A 29 1.43 -4.04 10.99
CA GLY A 29 0.12 -4.55 10.56
C GLY A 29 -1.08 -3.95 11.29
N ALA A 30 -0.88 -2.97 12.18
CA ALA A 30 -1.95 -2.34 12.95
C ALA A 30 -2.56 -1.14 12.22
N LEU A 31 -3.83 -1.26 11.81
CA LEU A 31 -4.59 -0.18 11.18
C LEU A 31 -4.81 1.02 12.11
N GLY A 32 -4.89 0.79 13.43
CA GLY A 32 -5.01 1.88 14.39
C GLY A 32 -3.80 2.82 14.35
N VAL A 33 -2.59 2.26 14.23
CA VAL A 33 -1.35 3.05 14.10
C VAL A 33 -1.28 3.71 12.72
N ALA A 34 -1.65 2.97 11.67
CA ALA A 34 -1.70 3.52 10.31
C ALA A 34 -2.69 4.69 10.19
N ASN A 35 -3.84 4.62 10.84
CA ASN A 35 -4.81 5.72 10.90
C ASN A 35 -4.19 7.00 11.48
N LEU A 36 -3.50 6.89 12.62
CA LEU A 36 -2.83 8.04 13.23
C LEU A 36 -1.73 8.61 12.34
N LYS A 37 -0.92 7.74 11.71
CA LYS A 37 0.19 8.19 10.85
C LYS A 37 -0.26 8.75 9.51
N LEU A 38 -1.33 8.22 8.91
CA LEU A 38 -1.84 8.62 7.60
C LEU A 38 -2.95 9.68 7.69
N CYS A 39 -3.52 9.90 8.88
CA CYS A 39 -4.74 10.67 9.11
C CYS A 39 -5.90 10.21 8.21
N VAL A 40 -6.03 8.89 8.03
CA VAL A 40 -7.09 8.24 7.24
C VAL A 40 -7.79 7.24 8.13
N GLY A 41 -9.11 7.39 8.26
CA GLY A 41 -9.91 6.52 9.12
C GLY A 41 -9.70 5.04 8.82
N MET A 42 -9.64 4.21 9.87
CA MET A 42 -9.43 2.76 9.74
C MET A 42 -10.38 2.07 8.75
N PRO A 43 -11.69 2.39 8.70
CA PRO A 43 -12.57 1.78 7.70
C PRO A 43 -12.15 2.12 6.27
N THR A 44 -11.73 3.37 6.01
CA THR A 44 -11.24 3.79 4.70
C THR A 44 -9.95 3.07 4.34
N LEU A 45 -9.00 2.92 5.28
CA LEU A 45 -7.78 2.14 5.05
C LEU A 45 -8.09 0.69 4.72
N GLN A 46 -9.03 0.06 5.44
CA GLN A 46 -9.43 -1.31 5.16
C GLN A 46 -10.07 -1.43 3.77
N ARG A 47 -10.98 -0.53 3.39
CA ARG A 47 -11.60 -0.52 2.06
C ARG A 47 -10.62 -0.28 0.91
N LEU A 48 -9.55 0.48 1.15
CA LEU A 48 -8.45 0.63 0.19
C LEU A 48 -7.66 -0.68 0.02
N LEU A 49 -7.41 -1.40 1.11
CA LEU A 49 -6.72 -2.70 1.10
C LEU A 49 -7.58 -3.80 0.47
N ASP A 50 -8.89 -3.76 0.68
CA ASP A 50 -9.86 -4.67 0.08
C ASP A 50 -10.09 -4.39 -1.41
N GLY A 51 -9.68 -3.21 -1.90
CA GLY A 51 -9.88 -2.77 -3.27
C GLY A 51 -11.31 -2.31 -3.57
N GLU A 52 -12.16 -2.16 -2.55
CA GLU A 52 -13.52 -1.65 -2.70
C GLU A 52 -13.55 -0.19 -3.17
N ILE A 53 -12.52 0.59 -2.81
CA ILE A 53 -12.39 1.98 -3.20
C ILE A 53 -11.03 2.25 -3.82
N THR A 54 -11.03 3.08 -4.85
CA THR A 54 -9.83 3.72 -5.38
C THR A 54 -9.78 5.15 -4.84
N PRO A 55 -8.66 5.60 -4.25
CA PRO A 55 -8.60 6.91 -3.62
C PRO A 55 -8.67 8.02 -4.68
N GLY A 56 -9.53 9.01 -4.44
CA GLY A 56 -9.58 10.24 -5.21
C GLY A 56 -8.41 11.18 -4.89
N ALA A 57 -8.30 12.29 -5.61
CA ALA A 57 -7.18 13.24 -5.48
C ALA A 57 -6.96 13.75 -4.04
N SER A 58 -8.05 13.98 -3.28
CA SER A 58 -8.01 14.44 -1.90
C SER A 58 -7.40 13.43 -0.92
N LEU A 59 -7.44 12.14 -1.23
CA LEU A 59 -6.93 11.06 -0.38
C LEU A 59 -5.54 10.60 -0.84
N VAL A 60 -5.28 10.60 -2.14
CA VAL A 60 -4.01 10.17 -2.71
C VAL A 60 -2.85 11.07 -2.29
N GLY A 61 -3.02 12.40 -2.36
CA GLY A 61 -1.96 13.35 -2.01
C GLY A 61 -1.42 13.12 -0.60
N PRO A 62 -2.30 13.11 0.43
CA PRO A 62 -1.89 12.87 1.80
C PRO A 62 -1.30 11.48 2.05
N ILE A 63 -1.81 10.43 1.39
CA ILE A 63 -1.21 9.09 1.48
C ILE A 63 0.20 9.08 0.89
N ALA A 64 0.39 9.67 -0.28
CA ALA A 64 1.70 9.73 -0.93
C ALA A 64 2.69 10.52 -0.09
N GLU A 65 2.29 11.67 0.47
CA GLU A 65 3.13 12.49 1.33
C GLU A 65 3.56 11.74 2.60
N ARG A 66 2.61 11.14 3.33
CA ARG A 66 2.87 10.48 4.63
C ARG A 66 3.56 9.12 4.50
N THR A 67 3.49 8.52 3.33
CA THR A 67 4.27 7.32 2.99
C THR A 67 5.62 7.67 2.34
N HIS A 68 5.98 8.96 2.27
CA HIS A 68 7.21 9.46 1.61
C HIS A 68 7.35 8.95 0.17
N GLY A 69 6.26 8.97 -0.59
CA GLY A 69 6.19 8.55 -1.98
C GLY A 69 6.21 7.03 -2.20
N ARG A 70 6.21 6.22 -1.13
CA ARG A 70 6.15 4.75 -1.24
C ARG A 70 4.85 4.25 -1.87
N VAL A 71 3.76 5.00 -1.71
CA VAL A 71 2.47 4.73 -2.35
C VAL A 71 2.10 5.93 -3.21
N ALA A 72 2.32 5.86 -4.52
CA ALA A 72 2.07 6.97 -5.42
C ALA A 72 0.66 6.91 -6.05
N ARG A 73 0.21 8.05 -6.59
CA ARG A 73 -1.08 8.16 -7.28
C ARG A 73 -1.31 7.10 -8.36
N LEU A 74 -0.29 6.87 -9.17
CA LEU A 74 -0.38 5.96 -10.32
C LEU A 74 -0.44 4.49 -9.90
N ASP A 75 0.01 4.14 -8.69
CA ASP A 75 0.02 2.75 -8.24
C ASP A 75 -1.39 2.21 -8.02
N TRP A 76 -2.33 3.07 -7.65
CA TRP A 76 -3.75 2.72 -7.51
C TRP A 76 -4.41 2.29 -8.84
N GLN A 77 -3.82 2.66 -9.98
CA GLN A 77 -4.31 2.32 -11.33
C GLN A 77 -3.51 1.20 -12.00
N ARG A 78 -2.49 0.67 -11.32
CA ARG A 78 -1.61 -0.36 -11.86
C ARG A 78 -1.99 -1.74 -11.35
N ALA A 79 -1.84 -2.74 -12.21
CA ALA A 79 -1.89 -4.13 -11.80
C ALA A 79 -0.82 -4.41 -10.72
N PRO A 80 -1.13 -5.27 -9.73
CA PRO A 80 -0.18 -5.60 -8.68
C PRO A 80 1.03 -6.32 -9.28
N ARG A 81 2.23 -5.93 -8.84
CA ARG A 81 3.49 -6.53 -9.33
C ARG A 81 3.81 -7.90 -8.73
N GLY A 82 3.04 -8.33 -7.74
CA GLY A 82 3.21 -9.59 -7.03
C GLY A 82 2.20 -9.73 -5.88
N GLY A 83 2.38 -10.75 -5.06
CA GLY A 83 1.64 -10.96 -3.82
C GLY A 83 1.89 -9.87 -2.77
N TRP A 84 1.09 -9.89 -1.71
CA TRP A 84 1.09 -8.86 -0.66
C TRP A 84 2.47 -8.54 -0.09
N PHE A 85 3.29 -9.56 0.14
CA PHE A 85 4.62 -9.41 0.75
C PHE A 85 5.73 -10.05 -0.08
N ASP A 86 5.49 -10.22 -1.38
CA ASP A 86 6.55 -10.69 -2.28
C ASP A 86 7.70 -9.70 -2.28
N ALA A 87 8.92 -10.23 -2.19
CA ALA A 87 10.14 -9.44 -2.33
C ALA A 87 10.11 -8.73 -3.70
N PRO A 88 10.58 -7.47 -3.79
CA PRO A 88 10.73 -6.82 -5.08
C PRO A 88 11.60 -7.72 -5.94
N ALA A 89 11.13 -8.07 -7.14
CA ALA A 89 11.95 -8.80 -8.11
C ALA A 89 13.28 -8.07 -8.20
N ALA A 90 14.37 -8.74 -7.85
CA ALA A 90 15.69 -8.16 -7.85
C ALA A 90 15.89 -7.49 -9.22
N ALA A 91 16.10 -6.17 -9.23
CA ALA A 91 16.44 -5.48 -10.45
C ALA A 91 17.67 -6.21 -11.02
N GLN A 92 17.50 -6.92 -12.14
CA GLN A 92 18.61 -7.57 -12.80
C GLN A 92 19.71 -6.52 -12.96
N PRO A 93 20.94 -6.76 -12.45
CA PRO A 93 22.02 -5.84 -12.68
C PRO A 93 22.16 -5.73 -14.20
N GLN A 94 21.95 -4.53 -14.71
CA GLN A 94 22.20 -4.21 -16.11
C GLN A 94 23.65 -4.61 -16.34
N ARG A 95 23.87 -5.75 -17.00
CA ARG A 95 25.17 -6.11 -17.55
C ARG A 95 25.50 -5.01 -18.55
N ARG A 96 26.22 -3.99 -18.08
CA ARG A 96 26.93 -3.08 -18.96
C ARG A 96 27.92 -3.94 -19.72
N ALA A 97 27.64 -4.14 -21.00
CA ALA A 97 28.61 -4.66 -21.95
C ALA A 97 29.86 -3.78 -21.86
N ALA A 98 31.01 -4.44 -21.72
CA ALA A 98 32.33 -3.85 -21.78
C ALA A 98 32.67 -3.44 -23.21
#